data_AF-A0A235F8A7-F1
#
_entry.id   AF-A0A235F8A7-F1
#
_cell.length_a   1.000
_cell.length_b   1.000
_cell.length_c   1.000
_cell.angle_alpha   90.00
_cell.angle_beta   90.00
_cell.angle_gamma   90.00
#
_symmetry.space_group_name_H-M   'P 1'
#
loop_
_entity.id
_entity.type
_entity.pdbx_description
1 polymer ?
#
loop_
_entity_poly.entity_id
_entity_poly.type
_entity_poly.pdbx_seq_one_letter_code
_entity_poly.pdbx_strand_id
1 'polypeptide(L)'
;MKAQGYLILGLVFALIIAVFAVVNGNDVEFNYIFGSVKWPLVLIILGSAAIGGLAAGFFGFIKMLQLNSTIKKLKLELQNSQKPHEEKTKEEAEPHVQI
;
A
#
# COMPACT_ATOMS: atom_id res chain seq x y z
N MET A 1 -10.12 -0.86 -17.32
CA MET A 1 -10.62 -2.25 -17.38
C MET A 1 -9.94 -3.24 -16.42
N LYS A 2 -8.62 -3.13 -16.12
CA LYS A 2 -7.90 -4.14 -15.30
C LYS A 2 -8.43 -4.33 -13.87
N ALA A 3 -8.84 -3.25 -13.20
CA ALA A 3 -9.38 -3.32 -11.83
C ALA A 3 -10.70 -4.09 -11.72
N GLN A 4 -11.58 -4.00 -12.73
CA GLN A 4 -12.84 -4.74 -12.76
C GLN A 4 -12.61 -6.25 -12.90
N GLY A 5 -11.60 -6.66 -13.67
CA GLY A 5 -11.20 -8.06 -13.79
C GLY A 5 -10.76 -8.67 -12.45
N TYR A 6 -9.98 -7.93 -11.66
CA TYR A 6 -9.59 -8.36 -10.30
C TYR A 6 -10.78 -8.44 -9.34
N LEU A 7 -11.76 -7.53 -9.43
CA LEU A 7 -12.97 -7.59 -8.61
C LEU A 7 -13.82 -8.83 -8.94
N ILE A 8 -14.03 -9.11 -10.23
CA ILE A 8 -14.79 -10.29 -10.68
C ILE A 8 -14.08 -11.57 -10.24
N LEU A 9 -12.75 -11.65 -10.42
CA LEU A 9 -11.97 -12.80 -9.99
C LEU A 9 -12.04 -13.00 -8.47
N GLY A 10 -11.93 -11.91 -7.69
CA GLY A 10 -12.08 -11.95 -6.24
C GLY A 10 -13.46 -12.44 -5.79
N LEU A 11 -14.52 -12.00 -6.47
CA LEU A 11 -15.88 -12.47 -6.22
C LEU A 11 -16.03 -13.98 -6.49
N VAL A 12 -15.48 -14.47 -7.60
CA VAL A 12 -15.48 -15.91 -7.92
C VAL A 12 -14.74 -16.71 -6.84
N PHE A 13 -13.57 -16.24 -6.39
CA PHE A 13 -12.85 -16.89 -5.29
C PHE A 13 -13.64 -16.86 -3.98
N ALA A 14 -14.30 -15.75 -3.65
CA ALA A 14 -15.14 -15.65 -2.45
C ALA A 14 -16.29 -16.66 -2.47
N LEU A 15 -16.94 -16.86 -3.62
CA LEU A 15 -18.00 -17.86 -3.80
C LEU A 15 -17.45 -19.29 -3.63
N ILE A 16 -16.28 -19.60 -4.20
CA ILE A 16 -15.62 -20.90 -4.05
C ILE A 16 -15.31 -21.17 -2.56
N ILE A 17 -14.76 -20.18 -1.87
CA ILE A 17 -14.45 -20.27 -0.44
C ILE A 17 -15.73 -20.48 0.39
N ALA A 18 -16.82 -19.77 0.08
CA ALA A 18 -18.11 -19.95 0.76
C ALA A 18 -18.67 -21.37 0.57
N VAL A 19 -18.57 -21.94 -0.64
CA VAL A 19 -18.94 -23.33 -0.90
C VAL A 19 -18.08 -24.28 -0.07
N PHE A 20 -16.76 -24.07 -0.01
CA PHE A 20 -15.89 -24.89 0.83
C PHE A 20 -16.24 -24.81 2.32
N ALA A 21 -16.62 -23.62 2.81
CA ALA A 21 -17.04 -23.41 4.20
C ALA A 21 -18.34 -24.15 4.54
N VAL A 22 -19.30 -24.22 3.60
CA VAL A 22 -20.55 -24.98 3.80
C VAL A 22 -20.29 -26.48 3.71
N VAL A 23 -19.56 -26.95 2.70
CA VAL A 23 -19.31 -28.39 2.48
C VAL A 23 -18.42 -29.00 3.56
N ASN A 24 -17.43 -28.25 4.04
CA ASN A 24 -16.56 -28.66 5.14
C ASN A 24 -16.98 -28.06 6.48
N GLY A 25 -18.21 -27.53 6.56
CA GLY A 25 -18.78 -26.90 7.76
C GLY A 25 -19.06 -27.86 8.91
N ASN A 26 -18.35 -28.99 8.95
CA ASN A 26 -18.34 -29.87 10.10
C ASN A 26 -17.62 -29.13 11.22
N ASP A 27 -18.27 -29.01 12.37
CA ASP A 27 -17.71 -28.37 13.54
C ASP A 27 -16.46 -29.13 13.98
N VAL A 28 -15.30 -28.53 13.75
CA VAL A 28 -14.02 -29.02 14.26
C VAL A 28 -13.75 -28.30 15.57
N GLU A 29 -13.32 -29.06 16.58
CA GLU A 29 -12.92 -28.47 17.84
C GLU A 29 -11.60 -27.70 17.65
N PHE A 30 -11.69 -26.37 17.78
CA PHE A 30 -10.54 -25.48 17.68
C PHE A 30 -10.09 -25.07 19.08
N ASN A 31 -8.87 -25.44 19.43
CA ASN A 31 -8.23 -25.12 20.72
C ASN A 31 -7.32 -23.89 20.58
N TYR A 32 -7.69 -22.77 21.18
CA TYR A 32 -6.97 -21.50 21.07
C TYR A 32 -6.15 -21.15 22.33
N ILE A 33 -5.52 -22.18 22.93
CA ILE A 33 -4.62 -22.13 24.11
C ILE A 33 -5.33 -22.15 25.47
N PHE A 34 -6.45 -21.46 25.66
CA PHE A 34 -7.16 -21.38 26.97
C PHE A 34 -8.63 -21.80 26.93
N GLY A 35 -9.07 -22.43 25.84
CA GLY A 35 -10.43 -22.89 25.64
C GLY A 35 -10.59 -23.56 24.28
N SER A 36 -11.74 -24.20 24.08
CA SER A 36 -12.12 -24.81 22.81
C SER A 36 -13.44 -24.22 22.30
N VAL A 37 -13.54 -24.04 20.98
CA VAL A 37 -14.78 -23.62 20.32
C VAL A 37 -15.03 -24.52 19.13
N LYS A 38 -16.30 -24.85 18.88
CA LYS A 38 -16.73 -25.73 17.79
C LYS A 38 -17.23 -24.89 16.62
N TRP A 39 -16.30 -24.46 15.77
CA TRP A 39 -16.57 -23.66 14.58
C TRP A 39 -15.90 -24.30 13.36
N PRO A 40 -16.40 -24.08 12.14
CA PRO A 40 -15.72 -24.51 10.92
C PRO A 40 -14.30 -23.94 10.85
N LEU A 41 -13.29 -24.81 10.70
CA LEU A 41 -11.87 -24.43 10.69
C LEU A 41 -11.53 -23.41 9.60
N VAL A 42 -12.26 -23.46 8.47
CA VAL A 42 -12.12 -22.52 7.34
C VAL A 42 -12.35 -21.07 7.79
N LEU A 43 -13.35 -20.80 8.65
CA LEU A 43 -13.63 -19.44 9.11
C LEU A 43 -12.48 -18.87 9.94
N ILE A 44 -11.84 -19.72 10.75
CA ILE A 44 -10.71 -19.34 11.60
C ILE A 44 -9.47 -19.04 10.74
N ILE A 45 -9.18 -19.89 9.75
CA ILE A 45 -8.06 -19.68 8.82
C ILE A 45 -8.26 -18.40 7.99
N LEU A 46 -9.46 -18.20 7.44
CA LEU A 46 -9.77 -16.99 6.68
C LEU A 46 -9.70 -15.74 7.55
N GLY A 47 -10.23 -15.80 8.78
CA GLY A 47 -10.15 -14.69 9.72
C GLY A 47 -8.72 -14.31 10.07
N SER A 48 -7.88 -15.29 10.40
CA SER A 48 -6.46 -15.06 10.70
C SER A 48 -5.68 -14.55 9.48
N ALA A 49 -5.91 -15.12 8.30
CA ALA A 49 -5.31 -14.63 7.06
C ALA A 49 -5.76 -13.21 6.72
N ALA A 50 -7.05 -12.88 6.92
CA ALA A 50 -7.58 -11.54 6.69
C ALA A 50 -6.93 -10.51 7.65
N ILE A 51 -6.78 -10.84 8.93
CA ILE A 51 -6.07 -10.00 9.90
C ILE A 51 -4.60 -9.79 9.48
N GLY A 52 -3.90 -10.86 9.09
CA GLY A 52 -2.53 -10.77 8.58
C GLY A 52 -2.42 -9.90 7.33
N GLY A 53 -3.36 -10.04 6.39
CA GLY A 53 -3.44 -9.22 5.18
C GLY A 53 -3.72 -7.75 5.48
N LEU A 54 -4.64 -7.46 6.42
CA LEU A 54 -4.90 -6.09 6.88
C LEU A 54 -3.67 -5.47 7.53
N ALA A 55 -2.97 -6.21 8.39
CA ALA A 55 -1.74 -5.75 9.02
C ALA A 55 -0.66 -5.43 7.96
N ALA A 56 -0.42 -6.35 7.02
CA ALA A 56 0.52 -6.13 5.91
C ALA A 56 0.12 -4.92 5.04
N GLY A 57 -1.17 -4.78 4.74
CA GLY A 57 -1.73 -3.64 4.02
C GLY A 57 -1.49 -2.31 4.76
N PHE A 58 -1.66 -2.30 6.08
CA PHE A 58 -1.42 -1.12 6.91
C PHE A 58 0.06 -0.72 6.93
N PHE A 59 0.98 -1.69 7.10
CA PHE A 59 2.42 -1.43 6.99
C PHE A 59 2.80 -0.92 5.60
N GLY A 60 2.24 -1.52 4.53
CA GLY A 60 2.42 -1.06 3.16
C GLY A 60 1.92 0.37 2.95
N PHE A 61 0.78 0.72 3.52
CA PHE A 61 0.21 2.07 3.44
C PHE A 61 1.10 3.10 4.12
N ILE A 62 1.60 2.83 5.34
CA ILE A 62 2.55 3.72 6.02
C ILE A 62 3.81 3.93 5.17
N LYS A 63 4.38 2.84 4.63
CA LYS A 63 5.57 2.91 3.77
C LYS A 63 5.30 3.73 2.50
N MET A 64 4.12 3.62 1.92
CA MET A 64 3.71 4.41 0.76
C MET A 64 3.66 5.91 1.07
N LEU A 65 3.14 6.30 2.24
CA LEU A 65 3.12 7.70 2.67
C LEU A 65 4.53 8.27 2.86
N GLN A 66 5.44 7.49 3.47
CA GLN A 66 6.84 7.87 3.62
C GLN A 66 7.51 8.03 2.25
N LEU A 67 7.30 7.08 1.34
CA LEU A 67 7.86 7.12 -0.01
C LEU A 67 7.35 8.33 -0.78
N ASN A 68 6.06 8.65 -0.69
CA ASN A 68 5.49 9.85 -1.32
C ASN A 68 6.11 11.15 -0.77
N SER A 69 6.41 11.20 0.53
CA SER A 69 7.08 12.35 1.14
C SER A 69 8.51 12.50 0.65
N THR A 70 9.24 11.39 0.52
CA THR A 70 10.58 11.35 -0.07
C THR A 70 10.55 11.79 -1.52
N ILE A 71 9.63 11.29 -2.35
CA ILE A 71 9.46 11.71 -3.75
C ILE A 71 9.25 13.22 -3.85
N LYS A 72 8.41 13.81 -2.97
CA LYS A 72 8.19 15.26 -2.94
C LYS A 72 9.47 16.03 -2.63
N LYS A 73 10.25 15.59 -1.62
CA LYS A 73 11.53 16.22 -1.26
C LYS A 73 12.54 16.16 -2.41
N LEU A 74 12.77 14.99 -2.98
CA LEU A 74 13.69 14.80 -4.11
C LEU A 74 13.27 15.65 -5.31
N LYS A 75 11.96 15.76 -5.59
CA LYS A 75 11.46 16.61 -6.68
C LYS A 75 11.74 18.09 -6.45
N LEU A 76 11.64 18.58 -5.21
CA LEU A 76 11.98 19.96 -4.84
C LEU A 76 13.49 20.22 -4.95
N GLU A 77 14.33 19.28 -4.48
CA GLU A 77 15.79 19.39 -4.61
C GLU A 77 16.21 19.47 -6.08
N LEU A 78 15.68 18.60 -6.95
CA LEU A 78 15.93 18.66 -8.39
C LEU A 78 15.52 19.99 -9.01
N GLN A 79 14.39 20.56 -8.59
CA GLN A 79 13.94 21.87 -9.07
C GLN A 79 14.85 23.02 -8.62
N ASN A 80 15.38 22.95 -7.39
CA ASN A 80 16.27 23.97 -6.85
C ASN A 80 17.69 23.88 -7.44
N SER A 81 18.19 22.67 -7.70
CA SER A 81 19.50 22.47 -8.34
C SER A 81 19.53 22.81 -9.83
N GLN A 82 18.37 22.91 -10.51
CA GLN A 82 18.28 23.37 -11.91
C GLN A 82 18.16 24.90 -12.07
N LYS A 83 17.91 25.65 -10.99
CA LYS A 83 17.82 27.13 -10.99
C LYS A 83 19.14 27.93 -11.02
N PRO A 84 20.36 27.42 -10.76
CA PRO A 84 21.56 28.28 -10.70
C PRO A 84 22.23 28.68 -12.03
N HIS A 85 21.51 28.80 -13.16
CA HIS A 85 22.15 29.21 -14.43
C HIS A 85 21.66 30.52 -15.06
N GLU A 86 20.64 31.18 -14.52
CA GLU A 86 20.12 32.45 -15.08
C GLU A 86 20.62 33.73 -14.39
N GLU A 87 21.23 33.65 -13.20
CA GLU A 87 21.68 34.86 -12.48
C GLU A 87 23.08 35.36 -12.87
N LYS A 88 23.94 34.50 -13.44
CA LYS A 88 25.33 34.90 -13.81
C LYS A 88 25.44 35.79 -15.07
N THR A 89 24.37 35.98 -15.85
CA THR A 89 24.44 36.78 -17.09
C THR A 89 24.05 38.25 -16.89
N LYS A 90 23.51 38.64 -15.73
CA LYS A 90 23.03 40.03 -15.51
C LYS A 90 24.05 40.96 -14.84
N GLU A 91 25.11 40.41 -14.23
CA GLU A 91 26.10 41.20 -13.49
C GLU A 91 27.30 41.67 -14.37
N GLU A 92 27.41 41.18 -15.61
CA GLU A 92 28.50 41.54 -16.54
C GLU A 92 28.09 42.58 -17.61
N ALA A 93 26.89 43.17 -17.48
CA ALA A 93 26.30 44.09 -18.46
C ALA A 93 26.19 45.57 -18.00
N GLU A 94 26.85 45.97 -16.91
CA GLU A 94 27.08 47.39 -16.63
C GLU A 94 28.55 47.74 -16.93
N PRO A 95 28.86 48.38 -18.07
CA PRO A 95 30.16 48.97 -18.25
C PRO A 95 30.27 50.18 -17.33
N HIS A 96 31.25 50.12 -16.43
CA HIS A 96 31.80 51.29 -15.75
C HIS A 96 32.08 52.39 -16.79
N VAL A 97 31.33 53.49 -16.73
CA VAL A 97 31.75 54.77 -17.30
C VAL A 97 32.01 55.71 -16.15
N GLN A 98 33.29 55.82 -15.80
CA GLN A 98 33.85 56.94 -15.04
C GLN A 98 34.18 58.07 -16.01
N ILE A 99 33.88 59.30 -15.55
CA ILE A 99 34.24 60.64 -16.06
C ILE A 99 33.37 61.20 -17.18
#